data_AF-A0A355H6E1-F1
#
_entry.id   AF-A0A355H6E1-F1
#
_cell.length_a   1.000
_cell.length_b   1.000
_cell.length_c   1.000
_cell.angle_alpha   90.00
_cell.angle_beta   90.00
_cell.angle_gamma   90.00
#
_symmetry.space_group_name_H-M   'P 1'
#
loop_
_entity.id
_entity.type
_entity.pdbx_description
1 polymer ?
#
loop_
_entity_poly.entity_id
_entity_poly.type
_entity_poly.pdbx_seq_one_letter_code
_entity_poly.pdbx_strand_id
1 'polypeptide(L)'
;ATLYNEYTHSNIERTVEQIVVEHGTLPLDELYFELREQSSNGGEIDLEALISGNAQNLVNNPEGDFQLFRVGDAVASRNVHSAIYDSLRLCKDL
;
A
#
# COMPACT_ATOMS: atom_id res chain seq x y z
N ALA A 1 6.42 -8.31 32.07
CA ALA A 1 6.16 -7.24 31.10
C ALA A 1 5.29 -6.17 31.74
N THR A 2 5.54 -4.89 31.44
CA THR A 2 4.68 -3.77 31.85
C THR A 2 3.94 -3.30 30.60
N LEU A 3 2.61 -3.31 30.65
CA LEU A 3 1.73 -2.89 29.57
C LEU A 3 1.12 -1.55 29.94
N TYR A 4 1.26 -0.56 29.07
CA TYR A 4 0.63 0.74 29.21
C TYR A 4 -0.68 0.78 28.44
N ASN A 5 -1.74 1.30 29.05
CA ASN A 5 -3.03 1.49 28.41
C ASN A 5 -3.20 2.97 28.06
N GLU A 6 -3.10 3.29 26.77
CA GLU A 6 -3.23 4.67 26.24
C GLU A 6 -4.57 5.33 26.57
N TYR A 7 -5.67 4.56 26.73
CA TYR A 7 -6.99 5.13 27.00
C TYR A 7 -7.18 5.51 28.48
N THR A 8 -6.60 4.73 29.40
CA THR A 8 -6.77 4.90 30.85
C THR A 8 -5.55 5.49 31.55
N HIS A 9 -4.45 5.65 30.82
CA HIS A 9 -3.14 6.07 31.32
C HIS A 9 -2.61 5.22 32.49
N SER A 10 -3.00 3.95 32.53
CA SER A 10 -2.63 3.02 33.60
C SER A 10 -1.57 2.02 33.14
N ASN A 11 -0.80 1.51 34.12
CA ASN A 11 0.19 0.47 33.90
C ASN A 11 -0.27 -0.85 34.54
N ILE A 12 -0.03 -1.97 33.85
CA ILE A 12 -0.33 -3.31 34.35
C ILE A 12 0.91 -4.19 34.19
N GLU A 13 1.29 -4.89 35.25
CA GLU A 13 2.34 -5.90 35.22
C GLU A 13 1.78 -7.30 34.97
N ARG A 14 2.46 -8.07 34.11
CA ARG A 14 2.14 -9.46 33.77
C ARG A 14 3.40 -10.31 33.62
N THR A 15 3.38 -11.51 34.19
CA THR A 15 4.39 -12.56 33.94
C THR A 15 3.92 -13.41 32.76
N VAL A 16 4.74 -13.51 31.72
CA VAL A 16 4.46 -14.28 30.50
C VAL A 16 5.77 -14.92 30.01
N GLU A 17 5.64 -16.02 29.28
CA GLU A 17 6.80 -16.74 28.71
C GLU A 17 7.29 -16.10 27.39
N GLN A 18 6.39 -15.46 26.64
CA GLN A 18 6.71 -14.80 25.38
C GLN A 18 5.88 -13.53 25.20
N ILE A 19 6.47 -12.54 24.53
CA ILE A 19 5.81 -11.32 24.08
C ILE A 19 6.02 -11.23 22.58
N VAL A 20 4.93 -11.09 21.81
CA VAL A 20 4.97 -10.79 20.38
C VAL A 20 4.41 -9.38 20.21
N VAL A 21 5.19 -8.51 19.57
CA VAL A 21 4.81 -7.12 19.30
C VAL A 21 4.52 -6.99 17.81
N GLU A 22 3.29 -6.61 17.48
CA GLU A 22 2.88 -6.21 16.14
C GLU A 22 2.61 -4.70 16.21
N HIS A 23 3.33 -3.93 15.39
CA HIS A 23 3.28 -2.46 15.38
C HIS A 23 3.06 -1.94 13.96
N GLY A 24 2.23 -2.65 13.19
CA GLY A 24 2.04 -2.41 11.77
C GLY A 24 3.31 -2.57 10.93
N THR A 25 3.15 -2.35 9.64
CA THR A 25 4.25 -2.16 8.70
C THR A 25 4.16 -0.77 8.09
N LEU A 26 5.32 -0.13 7.91
CA LEU A 26 5.43 1.08 7.11
C LEU A 26 5.77 0.69 5.67
N PRO A 27 5.07 1.25 4.66
CA PRO A 27 5.46 1.06 3.27
C PRO A 27 6.88 1.56 3.02
N LEU A 28 7.63 0.84 2.19
CA LEU A 28 8.89 1.34 1.63
C LEU A 28 8.56 2.20 0.40
N ASP A 29 8.28 3.48 0.61
CA ASP A 29 7.68 4.36 -0.40
C ASP A 29 8.64 5.40 -1.02
N GLU A 30 9.89 5.47 -0.56
CA GLU A 30 10.92 6.39 -1.07
C GLU A 30 11.05 6.31 -2.59
N LEU A 31 11.34 5.12 -3.13
CA LEU A 31 11.47 4.90 -4.57
C LEU A 31 10.20 5.27 -5.35
N TYR A 32 9.02 5.02 -4.77
CA TYR A 32 7.77 5.39 -5.43
C TYR A 32 7.66 6.90 -5.58
N PHE A 33 7.99 7.66 -4.53
CA PHE A 33 7.92 9.12 -4.59
C PHE A 33 8.97 9.71 -5.53
N GLU A 34 10.17 9.13 -5.59
CA GLU A 34 11.21 9.54 -6.56
C GLU A 34 10.78 9.33 -8.02
N LEU A 35 10.03 8.25 -8.28
CA LEU A 35 9.55 7.91 -9.63
C LEU A 35 8.24 8.58 -10.02
N ARG A 36 7.44 9.05 -9.06
CA ARG A 36 6.07 9.51 -9.30
C ARG A 36 6.00 10.64 -10.33
N GLU A 37 6.85 11.65 -10.23
CA GLU A 37 6.85 12.79 -11.16
C GLU A 37 7.33 12.40 -12.57
N GLN A 38 8.07 11.30 -12.70
CA GLN A 38 8.55 10.78 -13.99
C GLN A 38 7.54 9.82 -14.66
N SER A 39 6.49 9.43 -13.94
CA SER A 39 5.47 8.52 -14.46
C SER A 39 4.41 9.25 -15.29
N SER A 40 3.88 8.61 -16.32
CA SER A 40 2.86 9.17 -17.21
C SER A 40 1.50 9.35 -16.53
N ASN A 41 1.17 8.49 -15.56
CA ASN A 41 -0.07 8.57 -14.78
C ASN A 41 0.09 9.37 -13.47
N GLY A 42 1.30 9.82 -13.11
CA GLY A 42 1.53 10.53 -11.84
C GLY A 42 1.21 9.68 -10.60
N GLY A 43 1.23 8.35 -10.73
CA GLY A 43 0.80 7.40 -9.70
C GLY A 43 -0.72 7.26 -9.54
N GLU A 44 -1.53 7.83 -10.43
CA GLU A 44 -2.99 7.70 -10.40
C GLU A 44 -3.48 6.35 -10.90
N ILE A 45 -4.54 5.84 -10.26
CA ILE A 45 -5.27 4.64 -10.67
C ILE A 45 -6.68 5.08 -11.06
N ASP A 46 -7.08 4.78 -12.29
CA ASP A 46 -8.46 4.85 -12.73
C ASP A 46 -9.24 3.71 -12.08
N LEU A 47 -9.96 4.04 -11.00
CA LEU A 47 -10.74 3.07 -10.24
C LEU A 47 -11.89 2.46 -11.05
N GLU A 48 -12.50 3.22 -11.98
CA GLU A 48 -13.59 2.72 -12.80
C GLU A 48 -13.07 1.71 -13.82
N ALA A 49 -11.96 2.03 -14.49
CA ALA A 49 -11.27 1.08 -15.36
C ALA A 49 -10.78 -0.14 -14.59
N LEU A 50 -10.19 0.04 -13.39
CA LEU A 50 -9.68 -1.06 -12.58
C LEU A 50 -10.79 -2.05 -12.17
N ILE A 51 -11.93 -1.53 -11.68
CA ILE A 51 -13.06 -2.36 -11.23
C ILE A 51 -13.77 -3.02 -12.41
N SER A 52 -13.89 -2.31 -13.53
CA SER A 52 -14.42 -2.87 -14.80
C SER A 52 -13.45 -3.86 -15.44
N GLY A 53 -12.20 -3.92 -14.96
CA GLY A 53 -11.17 -4.79 -15.46
C GLY A 53 -10.72 -4.41 -16.87
N ASN A 54 -10.62 -3.11 -17.13
CA ASN A 54 -10.07 -2.50 -18.33
C ASN A 54 -8.63 -2.00 -18.06
N ALA A 55 -7.85 -1.85 -19.13
CA ALA A 55 -6.52 -1.25 -19.08
C ALA A 55 -6.54 0.19 -18.54
N GLN A 56 -5.46 0.58 -17.86
CA GLN A 56 -5.26 1.92 -17.32
C GLN A 56 -4.73 2.85 -18.42
N ASN A 57 -5.47 3.91 -18.76
CA ASN A 57 -5.12 4.81 -19.87
C ASN A 57 -4.94 6.27 -19.45
N LEU A 58 -4.93 6.56 -18.14
CA LEU A 58 -4.72 7.92 -17.64
C LEU A 58 -3.30 8.41 -17.96
N VAL A 59 -3.22 9.59 -18.56
CA VAL A 59 -1.97 10.32 -18.82
C VAL A 59 -2.11 11.70 -18.21
N ASN A 60 -1.49 11.88 -17.05
CA ASN A 60 -1.43 13.13 -16.30
C ASN A 60 -0.12 13.88 -16.55
N ASN A 61 0.90 13.17 -17.02
CA ASN A 61 2.21 13.70 -17.40
C ASN A 61 2.58 13.18 -18.81
N PRO A 62 2.42 14.01 -19.85
CA PRO A 62 2.76 13.63 -21.22
C PRO A 62 4.25 13.30 -21.45
N GLU A 63 5.15 13.79 -20.59
CA GLU A 63 6.59 13.54 -20.67
C GLU A 63 7.02 12.27 -19.92
N GLY A 64 6.08 11.56 -19.28
CA GLY A 64 6.40 10.36 -18.51
C GLY A 64 6.56 9.10 -19.37
N ASP A 65 7.62 8.33 -19.13
CA ASP A 65 7.98 7.16 -19.94
C ASP A 65 7.33 5.85 -19.49
N PHE A 66 6.70 5.83 -18.32
CA PHE A 66 6.15 4.63 -17.70
C PHE A 66 4.92 4.93 -16.84
N GLN A 67 4.02 3.96 -16.68
CA GLN A 67 2.98 4.03 -15.65
C GLN A 67 3.52 3.50 -14.32
N LEU A 68 3.14 4.15 -13.22
CA LEU A 68 3.56 3.79 -11.87
C LEU A 68 2.35 3.43 -11.01
N PHE A 69 2.40 2.27 -10.37
CA PHE A 69 1.32 1.78 -9.49
C PHE A 69 1.91 1.23 -8.19
N ARG A 70 1.15 1.32 -7.10
CA ARG A 70 1.44 0.64 -5.83
C ARG A 70 0.34 -0.36 -5.53
N VAL A 71 0.73 -1.54 -5.04
CA VAL A 71 -0.16 -2.65 -4.72
C VAL A 71 0.24 -3.28 -3.39
N GLY A 72 -0.74 -3.82 -2.66
CA GLY A 72 -0.50 -4.49 -1.38
C GLY A 72 0.21 -3.59 -0.36
N ASP A 73 1.25 -4.13 0.28
CA ASP A 73 1.99 -3.45 1.35
C ASP A 73 2.71 -2.18 0.90
N ALA A 74 2.89 -1.96 -0.40
CA ALA A 74 3.38 -0.69 -0.94
C ALA A 74 2.35 0.46 -0.75
N VAL A 75 1.07 0.15 -0.59
CA VAL A 75 0.01 1.12 -0.29
C VAL A 75 -0.20 1.22 1.23
N ALA A 76 -0.50 0.09 1.86
CA ALA A 76 -0.70 -0.06 3.29
C ALA A 76 -0.71 -1.56 3.63
N SER A 77 -0.37 -1.92 4.87
CA SER A 77 -0.53 -3.29 5.37
C SER A 77 -1.99 -3.74 5.19
N ARG A 78 -2.23 -4.62 4.22
CA ARG A 78 -3.57 -5.06 3.80
C ARG A 78 -3.62 -6.58 3.66
N ASN A 79 -4.80 -7.10 3.33
CA ASN A 79 -5.01 -8.52 3.10
C ASN A 79 -4.33 -9.00 1.80
N VAL A 80 -3.62 -10.13 1.85
CA VAL A 80 -2.98 -10.79 0.69
C VAL A 80 -3.90 -10.96 -0.52
N HIS A 81 -5.19 -11.24 -0.30
CA HIS A 81 -6.17 -11.36 -1.38
C HIS A 81 -6.31 -10.04 -2.15
N SER A 82 -6.36 -8.91 -1.47
CA SER A 82 -6.47 -7.61 -2.13
C SER A 82 -5.24 -7.29 -2.97
N ALA A 83 -4.03 -7.55 -2.44
CA ALA A 83 -2.79 -7.35 -3.18
C ALA A 83 -2.77 -8.16 -4.49
N ILE A 84 -3.14 -9.44 -4.43
CA ILE A 84 -3.19 -10.32 -5.62
C ILE A 84 -4.22 -9.82 -6.63
N TYR A 85 -5.44 -9.50 -6.18
CA TYR A 85 -6.52 -9.11 -7.09
C TYR A 85 -6.25 -7.75 -7.75
N ASP A 86 -5.70 -6.78 -7.03
CA ASP A 86 -5.37 -5.46 -7.59
C ASP A 86 -4.23 -5.57 -8.60
N SER A 87 -3.17 -6.33 -8.29
CA SER A 87 -2.10 -6.63 -9.25
C SER A 87 -2.62 -7.35 -10.49
N LEU A 88 -3.49 -8.35 -10.34
CA LEU A 88 -4.07 -9.07 -11.47
C LEU A 88 -4.87 -8.14 -12.38
N ARG A 89 -5.71 -7.28 -11.81
CA ARG A 89 -6.52 -6.32 -12.58
C ARG A 89 -5.64 -5.33 -13.35
N LEU A 90 -4.53 -4.89 -12.75
CA LEU A 90 -3.57 -4.02 -13.42
C LEU A 90 -2.80 -4.73 -14.53
N CYS A 91 -2.44 -6.00 -14.34
CA CYS A 91 -1.49 -6.69 -15.22
C CYS A 91 -2.11 -7.55 -16.33
N LYS A 92 -3.37 -7.98 -16.20
CA LYS A 92 -3.95 -8.97 -17.12
C LYS A 92 -4.17 -8.45 -18.56
N ASP A 93 -4.34 -7.13 -18.72
CA ASP A 93 -4.67 -6.47 -20.01
C ASP A 93 -3.59 -5.43 -20.42
N LEU A 94 -2.35 -5.59 -19.93
CA LEU A 94 -1.20 -4.73 -20.31
C LEU A 94 -0.73 -4.97 -21.73
#